data_AF-A0A812W4U7-F1
#
_entry.id   AF-A0A812W4U7-F1
#
_cell.length_a   1.000
_cell.length_b   1.000
_cell.length_c   1.000
_cell.angle_alpha   90.00
_cell.angle_beta   90.00
_cell.angle_gamma   90.00
#
_symmetry.space_group_name_H-M   'P 1'
#
loop_
_entity.id
_entity.type
_entity.pdbx_description
1 polymer ?
#
loop_
_entity_poly.entity_id
_entity_poly.type
_entity_poly.pdbx_seq_one_letter_code
_entity_poly.pdbx_strand_id
1 'polypeptide(L)'
;MQDVVVLHAKTLNVQCISCRDLLSRGPELAEHLGYQSVGIRKGSHAATGQSMEAQAHGGGVPSMMRGGVTASLQSIGASGIIKPEAKRAIAAALQRARLISDRDYLAAITGRPQMVVVSVPSYFSSPQPDIPLLMNDYRENGHNHRMAEQMLQETHLRHGPQLCRCHCREHDGCCRMEVEKVQRIENTALFERFRVYEAAVAEDLRQRPGNDDEVLVRGIHPWLQRLGGRNGLCKAANTVYLLHGTRQHNLDFVLKHGLRTKFSLHKTPDGLYGRGLYFANNSCKAFQ
;
A
#
# COMPACT_ATOMS: atom_id res chain seq x y z
N MET A 1 -8.68 -9.09 18.79
CA MET A 1 -7.94 -10.32 18.44
C MET A 1 -6.46 -10.01 18.59
N GLN A 2 -5.73 -10.68 19.49
CA GLN A 2 -4.29 -10.43 19.65
C GLN A 2 -3.56 -11.03 18.45
N ASP A 3 -2.83 -10.20 17.71
CA ASP A 3 -1.98 -10.62 16.59
C ASP A 3 -0.86 -11.52 17.14
N VAL A 4 -0.52 -12.60 16.44
CA VAL A 4 0.51 -13.58 16.88
C VAL A 4 1.85 -12.89 17.12
N VAL A 5 2.14 -11.83 16.37
CA VAL A 5 3.31 -10.97 16.61
C VAL A 5 3.25 -10.26 17.95
N VAL A 6 2.07 -9.81 18.40
CA VAL A 6 1.90 -9.15 19.70
C VAL A 6 2.10 -10.15 20.83
N LEU A 7 1.61 -11.38 20.68
CA LEU A 7 1.88 -12.44 21.65
C LEU A 7 3.39 -12.68 21.76
N HIS A 8 4.07 -12.85 20.63
CA HIS A 8 5.51 -13.10 20.60
C HIS A 8 6.34 -11.92 21.11
N ALA A 9 5.98 -10.68 20.76
CA ALA A 9 6.63 -9.48 21.27
C ALA A 9 6.51 -9.37 22.80
N LYS A 10 5.33 -9.69 23.35
CA LYS A 10 5.09 -9.73 24.80
C LYS A 10 5.89 -10.83 25.49
N THR A 11 5.93 -12.03 24.93
CA THR A 11 6.72 -13.16 25.46
C THR A 11 8.19 -12.81 25.61
N LEU A 12 8.73 -12.06 24.65
CA LEU A 12 10.13 -11.63 24.65
C LEU A 12 10.38 -10.42 25.57
N ASN A 13 9.35 -9.96 26.29
CA ASN A 13 9.34 -8.77 27.13
C ASN A 13 9.88 -7.51 26.40
N VAL A 14 9.64 -7.42 25.10
CA VAL A 14 10.15 -6.29 24.32
C VAL A 14 9.03 -5.29 24.11
N GLN A 15 9.21 -4.12 24.71
CA GLN A 15 8.30 -2.98 24.50
C GLN A 15 8.37 -2.46 23.04
N CYS A 16 9.53 -2.60 22.39
CA CYS A 16 9.79 -2.37 20.97
C CYS A 16 10.98 -3.25 20.51
N ILE A 17 10.75 -4.30 19.70
CA ILE A 17 11.84 -4.94 18.93
C ILE A 17 11.97 -4.10 17.67
N SER A 18 13.13 -3.54 17.39
CA SER A 18 13.34 -2.93 16.09
C SER A 18 13.28 -4.03 15.02
N CYS A 19 12.81 -3.72 13.81
CA CYS A 19 12.89 -4.69 12.71
C CYS A 19 14.31 -5.25 12.57
N ARG A 20 15.33 -4.43 12.87
CA ARG A 20 16.73 -4.84 12.85
C ARG A 20 17.03 -5.96 13.84
N ASP A 21 16.52 -5.91 15.07
CA ASP A 21 16.75 -6.94 16.10
C ASP A 21 16.07 -8.26 15.75
N LEU A 22 14.84 -8.19 15.23
CA LEU A 22 14.13 -9.37 14.73
C LEU A 22 14.83 -10.00 13.52
N LEU A 23 15.56 -9.19 12.74
CA LEU A 23 16.31 -9.64 11.57
C LEU A 23 17.73 -10.12 11.90
N SER A 24 18.39 -9.56 12.90
CA SER A 24 19.72 -10.02 13.31
C SER A 24 19.66 -11.23 14.23
N ARG A 25 18.57 -11.35 15.02
CA ARG A 25 18.40 -12.41 16.03
C ARG A 25 17.27 -13.37 15.70
N GLY A 26 16.71 -13.31 14.50
CA GLY A 26 15.55 -14.12 14.10
C GLY A 26 15.68 -15.62 14.40
N PRO A 27 16.84 -16.28 14.14
CA PRO A 27 17.04 -17.68 14.52
C PRO A 27 16.95 -17.93 16.03
N GLU A 28 17.66 -17.14 16.85
CA GLU A 28 17.59 -17.22 18.32
C GLU A 28 16.17 -17.00 18.83
N LEU A 29 15.46 -16.02 18.25
CA LEU A 29 14.09 -15.69 18.63
C LEU A 29 13.12 -16.81 18.24
N ALA A 30 13.26 -17.37 17.03
CA ALA A 30 12.44 -18.49 16.58
C ALA A 30 12.62 -19.69 17.53
N GLU A 31 13.87 -20.02 17.88
CA GLU A 31 14.19 -21.07 18.84
C GLU A 31 13.60 -20.80 20.23
N HIS A 32 13.75 -19.58 20.75
CA HIS A 32 13.22 -19.19 22.06
C HIS A 32 11.69 -19.32 22.12
N LEU A 33 11.01 -18.96 21.04
CA LEU A 33 9.56 -19.13 20.92
C LEU A 33 9.14 -20.60 20.80
N GLY A 34 10.07 -21.50 20.43
CA GLY A 34 9.85 -22.94 20.31
C GLY A 34 9.75 -23.46 18.88
N TYR A 35 10.16 -22.68 17.88
CA TYR A 35 10.35 -23.15 16.51
C TYR A 35 11.75 -23.76 16.38
N GLN A 36 11.83 -25.04 16.04
CA GLN A 36 13.07 -25.81 15.95
C GLN A 36 13.23 -26.42 14.54
N SER A 37 14.43 -26.92 14.24
CA SER A 37 14.73 -27.64 12.99
C SER A 37 13.79 -28.82 12.73
N VAL A 38 13.38 -29.51 13.80
CA VAL A 38 12.53 -30.70 13.77
C VAL A 38 11.03 -30.40 13.92
N GLY A 39 10.63 -29.13 14.04
CA GLY A 39 9.24 -28.72 14.17
C GLY A 39 8.99 -27.78 15.34
N ILE A 40 7.76 -27.78 15.87
CA ILE A 40 7.33 -26.88 16.94
C ILE A 40 7.28 -27.63 18.26
N ARG A 41 7.97 -27.11 19.28
CA ARG A 41 7.99 -27.70 20.63
C ARG A 41 6.57 -27.66 21.22
N LYS A 42 6.05 -28.81 21.65
CA LYS A 42 4.73 -28.92 22.28
C LYS A 42 4.63 -27.99 23.50
N GLY A 43 3.51 -27.26 23.61
CA GLY A 43 3.24 -26.34 24.72
C GLY A 43 4.05 -25.03 24.69
N SER A 44 4.86 -24.81 23.64
CA SER A 44 5.60 -23.56 23.47
C SER A 44 4.73 -22.41 22.99
N HIS A 45 5.27 -21.19 23.06
CA HIS A 45 4.63 -20.00 22.48
C HIS A 45 4.43 -20.13 20.97
N ALA A 46 5.31 -20.84 20.26
CA ALA A 46 5.15 -21.17 18.85
C ALA A 46 3.89 -22.02 18.60
N ALA A 47 3.62 -23.02 19.44
CA ALA A 47 2.40 -23.84 19.34
C ALA A 47 1.14 -23.00 19.61
N THR A 48 1.17 -22.12 20.60
CA THR A 48 0.07 -21.17 20.89
C THR A 48 -0.15 -20.21 19.72
N GLY A 49 0.91 -19.60 19.20
CA GLY A 49 0.85 -18.70 18.05
C GLY A 49 0.29 -19.36 16.80
N GLN A 50 0.74 -20.58 16.50
CA GLN A 50 0.21 -21.39 15.40
C GLN A 50 -1.29 -21.65 15.55
N SER A 51 -1.75 -22.05 16.73
CA SER A 51 -3.16 -22.32 16.99
C SER A 51 -4.00 -21.04 16.83
N MET A 52 -3.49 -19.90 17.29
CA MET A 52 -4.17 -18.60 17.15
C MET A 52 -4.26 -18.17 15.68
N GLU A 53 -3.16 -18.28 14.92
CA GLU A 53 -3.17 -17.94 13.49
C GLU A 53 -4.11 -18.87 12.72
N ALA A 54 -4.05 -20.18 12.98
CA ALA A 54 -4.93 -21.16 12.35
C ALA A 54 -6.40 -20.86 12.65
N GLN A 55 -6.76 -20.57 13.90
CA GLN A 55 -8.12 -20.21 14.28
C GLN A 55 -8.61 -18.93 13.59
N ALA A 56 -7.74 -17.91 13.50
CA ALA A 56 -8.05 -16.65 12.82
C ALA A 56 -8.26 -16.83 11.30
N HIS A 57 -7.69 -17.89 10.72
CA HIS A 57 -7.71 -18.17 9.29
C HIS A 57 -8.52 -19.43 8.90
N GLY A 58 -9.45 -19.87 9.76
CA GLY A 58 -10.40 -20.95 9.43
C GLY A 58 -9.80 -22.35 9.44
N GLY A 59 -8.79 -22.58 10.29
CA GLY A 59 -8.16 -23.89 10.52
C GLY A 59 -6.80 -24.08 9.84
N GLY A 60 -6.33 -23.11 9.06
CA GLY A 60 -5.03 -23.20 8.36
C GLY A 60 -4.10 -22.04 8.69
N VAL A 61 -2.79 -22.32 8.72
CA VAL A 61 -1.76 -21.26 8.83
C VAL A 61 -1.45 -20.73 7.44
N PRO A 62 -1.55 -19.42 7.18
CA PRO A 62 -1.16 -18.85 5.90
C PRO A 62 0.31 -19.16 5.60
N SER A 63 0.63 -19.42 4.33
CA SER A 63 2.02 -19.62 3.91
C SER A 63 2.84 -18.33 4.02
N MET A 64 4.17 -18.44 4.04
CA MET A 64 5.07 -17.27 3.99
C MET A 64 4.75 -16.33 2.83
N MET A 65 4.49 -16.90 1.65
CA MET A 65 4.11 -16.15 0.44
C MET A 65 2.80 -15.36 0.60
N ARG A 66 1.91 -15.82 1.48
CA ARG A 66 0.65 -15.15 1.83
C ARG A 66 0.78 -14.25 3.06
N GLY A 67 2.00 -14.05 3.58
CA GLY A 67 2.27 -13.19 4.73
C GLY A 67 2.04 -13.84 6.09
N GLY A 68 1.99 -15.17 6.16
CA GLY A 68 1.80 -15.91 7.42
C GLY A 68 3.00 -15.79 8.35
N VAL A 69 2.74 -15.41 9.60
CA VAL A 69 3.79 -15.12 10.59
C VAL A 69 4.36 -16.41 11.17
N THR A 70 3.51 -17.35 11.57
CA THR A 70 3.95 -18.66 12.09
C THR A 70 4.74 -19.41 11.04
N ALA A 71 4.27 -19.45 9.78
CA ALA A 71 5.01 -20.10 8.70
C ALA A 71 6.40 -19.46 8.47
N SER A 72 6.51 -18.14 8.66
CA SER A 72 7.77 -17.40 8.54
C SER A 72 8.74 -17.75 9.67
N LEU A 73 8.27 -17.71 10.92
CA LEU A 73 9.08 -18.08 12.09
C LEU A 73 9.47 -19.56 12.08
N GLN A 74 8.57 -20.43 11.61
CA GLN A 74 8.86 -21.85 11.42
C GLN A 74 9.96 -22.05 10.37
N SER A 75 9.93 -21.35 9.24
CA SER A 75 11.02 -21.43 8.25
C SER A 75 12.35 -20.93 8.83
N ILE A 76 12.33 -19.90 9.68
CA ILE A 76 13.53 -19.38 10.33
C ILE A 76 14.09 -20.41 11.32
N GLY A 77 13.25 -20.97 12.20
CA GLY A 77 13.68 -22.02 13.13
C GLY A 77 14.14 -23.28 12.41
N ALA A 78 13.54 -23.60 11.26
CA ALA A 78 13.91 -24.76 10.45
C ALA A 78 15.28 -24.62 9.78
N SER A 79 15.57 -23.44 9.23
CA SER A 79 16.75 -23.22 8.38
C SER A 79 17.88 -22.45 9.05
N GLY A 80 17.63 -21.81 10.19
CA GLY A 80 18.55 -20.85 10.81
C GLY A 80 18.75 -19.57 9.97
N ILE A 81 18.01 -19.39 8.87
CA ILE A 81 18.19 -18.28 7.93
C ILE A 81 16.86 -17.52 7.78
N ILE A 82 16.96 -16.19 7.75
CA ILE A 82 15.80 -15.34 7.46
C ILE A 82 15.68 -15.12 5.96
N LYS A 83 14.76 -15.86 5.35
CA LYS A 83 14.43 -15.70 3.93
C LYS A 83 13.75 -14.34 3.66
N PRO A 84 13.89 -13.77 2.45
CA PRO A 84 13.27 -12.49 2.10
C PRO A 84 11.75 -12.44 2.33
N GLU A 85 11.05 -13.54 2.06
CA GLU A 85 9.59 -13.66 2.25
C GLU A 85 9.22 -13.61 3.74
N ALA A 86 9.98 -14.34 4.57
CA ALA A 86 9.80 -14.35 6.02
C ALA A 86 10.03 -12.96 6.62
N LYS A 87 11.09 -12.27 6.16
CA LYS A 87 11.38 -10.87 6.52
C LYS A 87 10.21 -9.95 6.20
N ARG A 88 9.64 -10.03 4.99
CA ARG A 88 8.51 -9.19 4.56
C ARG A 88 7.25 -9.48 5.38
N ALA A 89 6.92 -10.75 5.61
CA ALA A 89 5.75 -11.16 6.38
C ALA A 89 5.80 -10.65 7.83
N ILE A 90 6.94 -10.84 8.50
CA ILE A 90 7.17 -10.39 9.88
C ILE A 90 7.13 -8.85 9.96
N ALA A 91 7.84 -8.16 9.07
CA ALA A 91 7.84 -6.69 9.05
C ALA A 91 6.42 -6.13 8.84
N ALA A 92 5.64 -6.72 7.91
CA ALA A 92 4.28 -6.29 7.67
C ALA A 92 3.36 -6.52 8.88
N ALA A 93 3.58 -7.61 9.62
CA ALA A 93 2.81 -7.92 10.82
C ALA A 93 3.17 -6.98 11.99
N LEU A 94 4.45 -6.69 12.21
CA LEU A 94 4.90 -5.68 13.17
C LEU A 94 4.33 -4.29 12.86
N GLN A 95 4.32 -3.89 11.58
CA GLN A 95 3.74 -2.62 11.13
C GLN A 95 2.24 -2.57 11.43
N ARG A 96 1.49 -3.64 11.15
CA ARG A 96 0.05 -3.72 11.47
C ARG A 96 -0.21 -3.62 12.96
N ALA A 97 0.65 -4.25 13.78
CA ALA A 97 0.62 -4.16 15.23
C ALA A 97 1.12 -2.81 15.79
N ARG A 98 1.60 -1.90 14.93
CA ARG A 98 2.21 -0.61 15.30
C ARG A 98 3.44 -0.75 16.22
N LEU A 99 4.15 -1.87 16.11
CA LEU A 99 5.39 -2.12 16.85
C LEU A 99 6.62 -1.55 16.16
N ILE A 100 6.50 -1.15 14.90
CA ILE A 100 7.52 -0.45 14.12
C ILE A 100 6.86 0.70 13.35
N SER A 101 7.64 1.74 13.03
CA SER A 101 7.15 2.84 12.19
C SER A 101 7.01 2.41 10.72
N ASP A 102 6.23 3.16 9.94
CA ASP A 102 6.16 2.96 8.48
C ASP A 102 7.55 3.09 7.83
N ARG A 103 8.41 3.97 8.38
CA ARG A 103 9.79 4.14 7.93
C ARG A 103 10.64 2.89 8.18
N ASP A 104 10.53 2.29 9.36
CA ASP A 104 11.26 1.08 9.71
C ASP A 104 10.78 -0.14 8.92
N TYR A 105 9.47 -0.22 8.68
CA TYR A 105 8.89 -1.23 7.80
C TYR A 105 9.46 -1.14 6.39
N LEU A 106 9.50 0.08 5.82
CA LEU A 106 10.07 0.32 4.49
C LEU A 106 11.56 -0.03 4.46
N ALA A 107 12.34 0.38 5.45
CA ALA A 107 13.75 0.01 5.55
C ALA A 107 13.95 -1.52 5.61
N ALA A 108 13.08 -2.22 6.34
CA ALA A 108 13.12 -3.67 6.46
C ALA A 108 12.83 -4.37 5.12
N ILE A 109 11.75 -4.01 4.42
CA ILE A 109 11.38 -4.71 3.17
C ILE A 109 12.27 -4.35 1.99
N THR A 110 12.87 -3.15 1.98
CA THR A 110 13.77 -2.69 0.92
C THR A 110 15.24 -3.05 1.18
N GLY A 111 15.58 -3.40 2.43
CA GLY A 111 16.95 -3.73 2.82
C GLY A 111 17.91 -2.53 2.84
N ARG A 112 17.40 -1.31 2.68
CA ARG A 112 18.21 -0.09 2.69
C ARG A 112 17.65 0.89 3.71
N PRO A 113 18.46 1.44 4.63
CA PRO A 113 18.07 2.61 5.39
C PRO A 113 18.04 3.78 4.41
N GLN A 114 16.93 3.92 3.68
CA GLN A 114 16.78 5.02 2.74
C GLN A 114 16.62 6.31 3.56
N MET A 115 17.72 7.01 3.77
CA MET A 115 17.73 8.45 3.98
C MET A 115 17.34 9.13 2.67
N VAL A 116 16.09 8.96 2.25
CA VAL A 116 15.54 9.85 1.24
C VAL A 116 15.26 11.14 1.98
N VAL A 117 16.06 12.16 1.72
CA VAL A 117 15.71 13.53 2.12
C VAL A 117 14.47 13.89 1.31
N VAL A 118 13.31 13.80 1.96
CA VAL A 118 12.05 14.19 1.34
C VAL A 118 11.89 15.68 1.54
N SER A 119 12.10 16.46 0.48
CA SER A 119 11.66 17.86 0.47
C SER A 119 10.14 17.89 0.36
N VAL A 120 9.48 18.38 1.40
CA VAL A 120 8.04 18.68 1.34
C VAL A 120 7.81 19.73 0.25
N PRO A 121 6.81 19.57 -0.64
CA PRO A 121 6.58 20.53 -1.70
C PRO A 121 6.28 21.92 -1.12
N SER A 122 6.84 22.97 -1.73
CA SER A 122 6.71 24.35 -1.23
C SER A 122 5.27 24.87 -1.18
N TYR A 123 4.34 24.22 -1.89
CA TYR A 123 2.92 24.55 -1.85
C TYR A 123 2.17 23.92 -0.67
N PHE A 124 2.79 23.01 0.09
CA PHE A 124 2.18 22.51 1.33
C PHE A 124 2.10 23.67 2.32
N SER A 125 0.89 23.91 2.82
CA SER A 125 0.59 24.96 3.79
C SER A 125 0.54 24.42 5.22
N SER A 126 0.55 23.10 5.40
CA SER A 126 0.45 22.50 6.74
C SER A 126 1.62 22.93 7.64
N PRO A 127 1.33 23.59 8.79
CA PRO A 127 2.36 24.03 9.73
C PRO A 127 2.94 22.87 10.55
N GLN A 128 2.31 21.69 10.52
CA GLN A 128 2.71 20.52 11.29
C GLN A 128 2.68 19.24 10.43
N PRO A 129 3.69 18.36 10.55
CA PRO A 129 3.80 17.17 9.71
C PRO A 129 2.70 16.12 9.95
N ASP A 130 2.06 16.15 11.13
CA ASP A 130 1.21 15.05 11.62
C ASP A 130 -0.30 15.28 11.46
N ILE A 131 -0.73 16.49 11.08
CA ILE A 131 -2.14 16.82 10.92
C ILE A 131 -2.49 16.83 9.42
N PRO A 132 -3.31 15.89 8.92
CA PRO A 132 -3.77 15.94 7.55
C PRO A 132 -4.70 17.15 7.35
N LEU A 133 -4.46 17.93 6.32
CA LEU A 133 -5.30 19.06 5.93
C LEU A 133 -5.97 18.82 4.59
N LEU A 134 -7.21 19.29 4.48
CA LEU A 134 -7.94 19.41 3.22
C LEU A 134 -7.91 20.88 2.78
N MET A 135 -6.97 21.21 1.90
CA MET A 135 -6.84 22.56 1.38
C MET A 135 -7.85 22.77 0.25
N ASN A 136 -8.58 23.86 0.31
CA ASN A 136 -9.47 24.22 -0.79
C ASN A 136 -8.63 24.73 -1.97
N ASP A 137 -8.43 23.84 -2.94
CA ASP A 137 -7.73 24.16 -4.19
C ASP A 137 -8.73 24.52 -5.30
N TYR A 138 -10.02 24.57 -4.97
CA TYR A 138 -11.06 25.04 -5.87
C TYR A 138 -10.97 26.56 -6.03
N ARG A 139 -10.70 26.97 -7.27
CA ARG A 139 -10.98 28.32 -7.76
C ARG A 139 -11.77 28.14 -9.03
N GLU A 140 -12.91 28.81 -9.13
CA GLU A 140 -13.71 28.79 -10.35
C GLU A 140 -12.81 29.21 -11.54
N ASN A 141 -12.86 28.45 -12.64
CA ASN A 141 -11.95 28.57 -13.79
C ASN A 141 -10.43 28.50 -13.48
N GLY A 142 -10.04 28.10 -12.27
CA GLY A 142 -8.67 27.89 -11.85
C GLY A 142 -8.02 26.69 -12.54
N HIS A 143 -6.69 26.59 -12.44
CA HIS A 143 -5.94 25.49 -13.06
C HIS A 143 -6.44 24.11 -12.57
N ASN A 144 -6.53 23.91 -11.26
CA ASN A 144 -6.93 22.64 -10.65
C ASN A 144 -8.40 22.30 -10.91
N HIS A 145 -9.27 23.31 -10.99
CA HIS A 145 -10.67 23.12 -11.36
C HIS A 145 -10.79 22.63 -12.81
N ARG A 146 -10.22 23.36 -13.77
CA ARG A 146 -10.22 22.95 -15.19
C ARG A 146 -9.54 21.60 -15.40
N MET A 147 -8.49 21.30 -14.63
CA MET A 147 -7.83 20.00 -14.63
C MET A 147 -8.80 18.90 -14.17
N ALA A 148 -9.54 19.11 -13.08
CA ALA A 148 -10.54 18.15 -12.58
C ALA A 148 -11.71 17.97 -13.57
N GLU A 149 -12.22 19.05 -14.15
CA GLU A 149 -13.26 18.99 -15.18
C GLU A 149 -12.79 18.23 -16.42
N GLN A 150 -11.60 18.58 -16.93
CA GLN A 150 -10.99 17.89 -18.07
C GLN A 150 -10.76 16.42 -17.77
N MET A 151 -10.36 16.09 -16.54
CA MET A 151 -10.22 14.69 -16.10
C MET A 151 -11.54 13.95 -16.12
N LEU A 152 -12.63 14.56 -15.64
CA LEU A 152 -13.95 13.96 -15.69
C LEU A 152 -14.43 13.80 -17.15
N GLN A 153 -14.28 14.83 -17.98
CA GLN A 153 -14.77 14.88 -19.35
C GLN A 153 -13.97 14.00 -20.33
N GLU A 154 -12.64 14.11 -20.36
CA GLU A 154 -11.81 13.40 -21.34
C GLU A 154 -11.75 11.90 -21.09
N THR A 155 -11.87 11.50 -19.83
CA THR A 155 -11.81 10.09 -19.47
C THR A 155 -13.19 9.40 -19.54
N HIS A 156 -14.23 10.15 -19.89
CA HIS A 156 -15.57 9.67 -20.18
C HIS A 156 -15.76 9.11 -21.61
N LEU A 157 -14.81 9.34 -22.53
CA LEU A 157 -15.11 9.32 -23.98
C LEU A 157 -14.34 8.30 -24.85
N ARG A 158 -13.56 7.36 -24.30
CA ARG A 158 -12.78 6.43 -25.15
C ARG A 158 -13.43 5.10 -25.51
N HIS A 159 -14.60 4.80 -24.96
CA HIS A 159 -15.35 3.66 -25.44
C HIS A 159 -16.41 4.18 -26.39
N GLY A 160 -16.24 3.92 -27.69
CA GLY A 160 -17.27 4.22 -28.68
C GLY A 160 -18.64 3.65 -28.25
N PRO A 161 -19.75 4.06 -28.91
CA PRO A 161 -21.11 3.72 -28.50
C PRO A 161 -21.41 2.21 -28.35
N GLN A 162 -20.49 1.32 -28.73
CA GLN A 162 -20.62 -0.13 -28.59
C GLN A 162 -19.73 -0.78 -27.50
N LEU A 163 -18.81 -0.05 -26.84
CA LEU A 163 -17.79 -0.64 -25.95
C LEU A 163 -17.79 -0.16 -24.50
N CYS A 164 -18.59 0.85 -24.13
CA CYS A 164 -18.66 1.23 -22.71
C CYS A 164 -19.54 0.22 -21.98
N ARG A 165 -18.91 -0.86 -21.47
CA ARG A 165 -19.50 -1.76 -20.46
C ARG A 165 -19.50 -1.13 -19.07
N CYS A 166 -19.68 0.18 -19.02
CA CYS A 166 -19.86 0.91 -17.81
C CYS A 166 -21.36 0.82 -17.47
N HIS A 167 -21.72 0.32 -16.28
CA HIS A 167 -23.13 0.23 -15.86
C HIS A 167 -23.82 1.60 -15.69
N CYS A 168 -23.10 2.72 -15.91
CA CYS A 168 -23.70 4.04 -15.98
C CYS A 168 -24.59 4.27 -17.22
N ARG A 169 -24.80 3.25 -18.07
CA ARG A 169 -25.73 3.29 -19.22
C ARG A 169 -27.19 2.99 -18.89
N GLU A 170 -27.51 2.52 -17.69
CA GLU A 170 -28.90 2.21 -17.32
C GLU A 170 -29.76 3.46 -17.10
N HIS A 171 -29.18 4.65 -17.18
CA HIS A 171 -29.92 5.91 -17.25
C HIS A 171 -29.67 6.58 -18.61
N ASP A 172 -30.77 6.92 -19.28
CA ASP A 172 -30.92 7.44 -20.66
C ASP A 172 -30.32 8.85 -20.87
N GLY A 173 -29.29 9.20 -20.11
CA GLY A 173 -28.55 10.44 -20.15
C GLY A 173 -27.19 10.19 -19.51
N CYS A 174 -26.13 10.24 -20.31
CA CYS A 174 -24.74 10.15 -19.85
C CYS A 174 -24.59 11.02 -18.60
N CYS A 175 -24.27 10.43 -17.43
CA CYS A 175 -24.16 11.17 -16.18
C CYS A 175 -23.14 12.30 -16.36
N ARG A 176 -23.63 13.51 -16.58
CA ARG A 176 -22.81 14.71 -16.65
C ARG A 176 -22.30 14.95 -15.24
N MET A 177 -21.07 14.52 -14.99
CA MET A 177 -20.40 14.81 -13.74
C MET A 177 -19.92 16.25 -13.78
N GLU A 178 -20.30 17.03 -12.77
CA GLU A 178 -19.86 18.40 -12.58
C GLU A 178 -18.97 18.47 -11.34
N VAL A 179 -17.90 19.26 -11.42
CA VAL A 179 -16.97 19.41 -10.31
C VAL A 179 -17.56 20.43 -9.34
N GLU A 180 -18.12 19.96 -8.24
CA GLU A 180 -18.59 20.87 -7.18
C GLU A 180 -17.41 21.47 -6.40
N LYS A 181 -16.37 20.67 -6.15
CA LYS A 181 -15.24 21.06 -5.31
C LYS A 181 -13.98 20.29 -5.66
N VAL A 182 -12.83 20.96 -5.54
CA VAL A 182 -11.50 20.34 -5.62
C VAL A 182 -10.75 20.65 -4.33
N GLN A 183 -10.34 19.61 -3.62
CA GLN A 183 -9.54 19.75 -2.41
C GLN A 183 -8.23 19.00 -2.53
N ARG A 184 -7.13 19.67 -2.16
CA ARG A 184 -5.82 19.04 -2.06
C ARG A 184 -5.67 18.43 -0.67
N ILE A 185 -5.18 17.19 -0.66
CA ILE A 185 -4.80 16.50 0.57
C ILE A 185 -3.36 16.86 0.88
N GLU A 186 -3.12 17.48 2.03
CA GLU A 186 -1.80 17.72 2.58
C GLU A 186 -1.58 16.85 3.80
N ASN A 187 -0.70 15.88 3.67
CA ASN A 187 -0.27 15.04 4.78
C ASN A 187 1.21 14.70 4.58
N THR A 188 2.07 15.37 5.35
CA THR A 188 3.52 15.26 5.21
C THR A 188 3.99 13.83 5.48
N ALA A 189 3.53 13.20 6.56
CA ALA A 189 3.90 11.82 6.88
C ALA A 189 3.54 10.82 5.76
N LEU A 190 2.36 10.97 5.14
CA LEU A 190 1.98 10.12 4.00
C LEU A 190 2.79 10.42 2.74
N PHE A 191 3.09 11.70 2.49
CA PHE A 191 3.93 12.10 1.37
C PHE A 191 5.35 11.55 1.50
N GLU A 192 5.97 11.67 2.68
CA GLU A 192 7.28 11.10 2.98
C GLU A 192 7.30 9.59 2.78
N ARG A 193 6.29 8.89 3.32
CA ARG A 193 6.15 7.44 3.13
C ARG A 193 6.06 7.07 1.65
N PHE A 194 5.28 7.84 0.88
CA PHE A 194 5.17 7.64 -0.58
C PHE A 194 6.53 7.84 -1.27
N ARG A 195 7.26 8.91 -0.96
CA ARG A 195 8.55 9.23 -1.59
C ARG A 195 9.63 8.19 -1.30
N VAL A 196 9.69 7.68 -0.06
CA VAL A 196 10.59 6.57 0.29
C VAL A 196 10.23 5.31 -0.52
N TYR A 197 8.95 4.97 -0.61
CA TYR A 197 8.53 3.81 -1.39
C TYR A 197 8.80 3.99 -2.90
N GLU A 198 8.55 5.18 -3.44
CA GLU A 198 8.83 5.51 -4.84
C GLU A 198 10.32 5.33 -5.17
N ALA A 199 11.22 5.83 -4.32
CA ALA A 199 12.66 5.67 -4.50
C ALA A 199 13.10 4.19 -4.47
N ALA A 200 12.50 3.38 -3.59
CA ALA A 200 12.75 1.95 -3.53
C ALA A 200 12.27 1.22 -4.80
N VAL A 201 11.08 1.55 -5.31
CA VAL A 201 10.54 0.97 -6.55
C VAL A 201 11.42 1.35 -7.75
N ALA A 202 11.86 2.61 -7.83
CA ALA A 202 12.76 3.06 -8.90
C ALA A 202 14.10 2.31 -8.92
N GLU A 203 14.61 1.93 -7.76
CA GLU A 203 15.82 1.10 -7.67
C GLU A 203 15.55 -0.34 -8.09
N ASP A 204 14.46 -0.96 -7.61
CA ASP A 204 14.09 -2.33 -7.95
C ASP A 204 13.88 -2.49 -9.46
N LEU A 205 13.17 -1.56 -10.10
CA LEU A 205 12.94 -1.59 -11.54
C LEU A 205 14.24 -1.43 -12.35
N ARG A 206 15.21 -0.64 -11.88
CA ARG A 206 16.52 -0.46 -12.53
C ARG A 206 17.39 -1.73 -12.51
N GLN A 207 17.20 -2.60 -11.52
CA GLN A 207 18.00 -3.83 -11.38
C GLN A 207 17.44 -5.01 -12.19
N ARG A 208 16.25 -4.86 -12.80
CA ARG A 208 15.64 -5.95 -13.58
C ARG A 208 16.31 -6.04 -14.97
N PRO A 209 16.90 -7.20 -15.33
CA PRO A 209 17.51 -7.37 -16.64
C PRO A 209 16.43 -7.34 -17.74
N GLY A 210 16.64 -6.52 -18.78
CA GLY A 210 15.81 -6.51 -19.99
C GLY A 210 14.60 -5.58 -20.01
N ASN A 211 14.52 -4.59 -19.11
CA ASN A 211 13.55 -3.50 -19.28
C ASN A 211 14.18 -2.37 -20.10
N ASP A 212 14.14 -2.52 -21.42
CA ASP A 212 14.19 -1.37 -22.31
C ASP A 212 13.11 -0.36 -21.87
N ASP A 213 13.42 0.93 -21.99
CA ASP A 213 12.67 2.12 -21.56
C ASP A 213 11.18 2.21 -21.99
N GLU A 214 10.62 1.20 -22.65
CA GLU A 214 9.32 1.21 -23.33
C GLU A 214 8.15 0.53 -22.59
N VAL A 215 8.36 -0.22 -21.51
CA VAL A 215 7.28 -1.06 -20.94
C VAL A 215 6.21 -0.24 -20.19
N LEU A 216 6.53 0.95 -19.72
CA LEU A 216 5.70 1.63 -18.72
C LEU A 216 4.93 2.76 -19.40
N VAL A 217 3.62 2.85 -19.12
CA VAL A 217 2.64 3.83 -19.63
C VAL A 217 1.84 3.41 -20.90
N ARG A 218 1.91 2.15 -21.39
CA ARG A 218 0.90 1.67 -22.35
C ARG A 218 -0.49 1.65 -21.70
N GLY A 219 -1.43 2.41 -22.26
CA GLY A 219 -2.84 2.43 -21.83
C GLY A 219 -3.24 3.55 -20.86
N ILE A 220 -2.31 4.37 -20.36
CA ILE A 220 -2.66 5.57 -19.58
C ILE A 220 -3.14 6.67 -20.52
N HIS A 221 -4.20 7.39 -20.12
CA HIS A 221 -4.74 8.48 -20.92
C HIS A 221 -3.66 9.54 -21.20
N PRO A 222 -3.44 10.00 -22.45
CA PRO A 222 -2.37 10.94 -22.80
C PRO A 222 -2.34 12.21 -21.97
N TRP A 223 -3.52 12.70 -21.55
CA TRP A 223 -3.61 13.86 -20.67
C TRP A 223 -3.03 13.60 -19.27
N LEU A 224 -3.28 12.42 -18.67
CA LEU A 224 -2.69 12.02 -17.39
C LEU A 224 -1.16 11.92 -17.48
N GLN A 225 -0.66 11.45 -18.63
CA GLN A 225 0.78 11.40 -18.90
C GLN A 225 1.41 12.80 -18.94
N ARG A 226 0.77 13.74 -19.67
CA ARG A 226 1.22 15.14 -19.74
C ARG A 226 1.19 15.80 -18.36
N LEU A 227 0.14 15.57 -17.57
CA LEU A 227 0.03 16.06 -16.21
C LEU A 227 1.17 15.52 -15.33
N GLY A 228 1.44 14.20 -15.43
CA GLY A 228 2.56 13.57 -14.73
C GLY A 228 3.91 14.17 -15.09
N GLY A 229 4.14 14.43 -16.38
CA GLY A 229 5.36 15.09 -16.85
C GLY A 229 5.51 16.52 -16.33
N ARG A 230 4.43 17.32 -16.30
CA ARG A 230 4.45 18.68 -15.75
C ARG A 230 4.73 18.72 -14.25
N ASN A 231 4.25 17.72 -13.51
CA ASN A 231 4.42 17.66 -12.06
C ASN A 231 5.67 16.87 -11.64
N GLY A 232 6.55 16.51 -12.58
CA GLY A 232 7.82 15.85 -12.27
C GLY A 232 7.66 14.48 -11.63
N LEU A 233 6.62 13.71 -11.97
CA LEU A 233 6.46 12.35 -11.45
C LEU A 233 7.66 11.47 -11.84
N CYS A 234 8.06 10.59 -10.92
CA CYS A 234 9.25 9.75 -11.09
C CYS A 234 9.04 8.71 -12.20
N LYS A 235 9.66 8.91 -13.36
CA LYS A 235 9.63 7.96 -14.47
C LYS A 235 10.26 6.61 -14.11
N ALA A 236 11.38 6.64 -13.38
CA ALA A 236 12.10 5.43 -12.97
C ALA A 236 11.25 4.53 -12.05
N ALA A 237 10.32 5.10 -11.28
CA ALA A 237 9.37 4.35 -10.45
C ALA A 237 8.05 4.03 -11.17
N ASN A 238 7.87 4.48 -12.42
CA ASN A 238 6.59 4.52 -13.12
C ASN A 238 5.46 5.17 -12.31
N THR A 239 5.75 6.32 -11.71
CA THR A 239 4.74 7.09 -10.97
C THR A 239 3.79 7.77 -11.93
N VAL A 240 2.48 7.57 -11.75
CA VAL A 240 1.43 8.04 -12.66
C VAL A 240 0.23 8.59 -11.89
N TYR A 241 -0.50 9.52 -12.50
CA TYR A 241 -1.82 9.94 -12.01
C TYR A 241 -2.89 8.96 -12.46
N LEU A 242 -3.77 8.58 -11.52
CA LEU A 242 -4.92 7.72 -11.75
C LEU A 242 -6.09 8.18 -10.88
N LEU A 243 -7.29 7.71 -11.20
CA LEU A 243 -8.51 7.96 -10.42
C LEU A 243 -8.79 6.79 -9.46
N HIS A 244 -9.31 7.12 -8.28
CA HIS A 244 -9.78 6.14 -7.30
C HIS A 244 -11.12 6.60 -6.72
N GLY A 245 -12.16 5.79 -6.89
CA GLY A 245 -13.45 5.99 -6.22
C GLY A 245 -13.45 5.41 -4.82
N THR A 246 -14.04 6.15 -3.88
CA THR A 246 -14.27 5.67 -2.52
C THR A 246 -15.55 6.28 -1.97
N ARG A 247 -16.08 5.70 -0.89
CA ARG A 247 -17.24 6.23 -0.15
C ARG A 247 -16.83 7.37 0.77
N GLN A 248 -17.74 8.33 0.97
CA GLN A 248 -17.50 9.52 1.81
C GLN A 248 -17.00 9.17 3.22
N HIS A 249 -17.56 8.14 3.86
CA HIS A 249 -17.16 7.75 5.23
C HIS A 249 -15.73 7.19 5.33
N ASN A 250 -15.07 6.88 4.22
CA ASN A 250 -13.66 6.47 4.23
C ASN A 250 -12.71 7.67 4.23
N LEU A 251 -13.20 8.89 3.94
CA LEU A 251 -12.37 10.07 3.70
C LEU A 251 -11.45 10.35 4.89
N ASP A 252 -11.99 10.47 6.11
CA ASP A 252 -11.20 10.74 7.32
C ASP A 252 -10.08 9.72 7.53
N PHE A 253 -10.36 8.45 7.20
CA PHE A 253 -9.36 7.41 7.28
C PHE A 253 -8.28 7.57 6.21
N VAL A 254 -8.68 7.83 4.96
CA VAL A 254 -7.74 8.05 3.84
C VAL A 254 -6.84 9.25 4.13
N LEU A 255 -7.40 10.33 4.67
CA LEU A 255 -6.64 11.51 5.08
C LEU A 255 -5.59 11.18 6.13
N LYS A 256 -5.97 10.41 7.16
CA LYS A 256 -5.09 10.09 8.28
C LYS A 256 -4.05 9.01 7.97
N HIS A 257 -4.39 8.04 7.14
CA HIS A 257 -3.62 6.80 7.02
C HIS A 257 -3.23 6.44 5.58
N GLY A 258 -3.70 7.21 4.60
CA GLY A 258 -3.60 6.91 3.18
C GLY A 258 -4.52 5.76 2.77
N LEU A 259 -4.43 5.39 1.49
CA LEU A 259 -5.15 4.24 0.96
C LEU A 259 -4.59 2.94 1.57
N ARG A 260 -5.50 2.04 1.98
CA ARG A 260 -5.17 0.71 2.51
C ARG A 260 -6.08 -0.34 1.89
N THR A 261 -5.56 -1.54 1.67
CA THR A 261 -6.29 -2.66 1.04
C THR A 261 -7.56 -3.09 1.79
N LYS A 262 -7.72 -2.72 3.07
CA LYS A 262 -8.97 -2.93 3.81
C LYS A 262 -10.18 -2.18 3.23
N PHE A 263 -9.93 -1.19 2.37
CA PHE A 263 -10.95 -0.45 1.60
C PHE A 263 -11.14 -0.99 0.19
N SER A 264 -10.52 -2.13 -0.15
CA SER A 264 -10.75 -2.76 -1.44
C SER A 264 -12.25 -3.03 -1.62
N LEU A 265 -12.81 -2.51 -2.71
CA LEU A 265 -14.23 -2.61 -3.06
C LEU A 265 -14.66 -4.08 -3.26
N HIS A 266 -13.72 -4.97 -3.58
CA HIS A 266 -13.97 -6.39 -3.72
C HIS A 266 -13.48 -7.17 -2.49
N LYS A 267 -14.37 -7.32 -1.51
CA LYS A 267 -14.18 -8.29 -0.41
C LYS A 267 -14.33 -9.74 -0.89
N THR A 268 -14.94 -9.94 -2.05
CA THR A 268 -15.11 -11.26 -2.67
C THR A 268 -13.81 -11.69 -3.38
N PRO A 269 -13.47 -12.99 -3.38
CA PRO A 269 -12.30 -13.53 -4.09
C PRO A 269 -12.33 -13.32 -5.61
N ASP A 270 -13.49 -12.96 -6.17
CA ASP A 270 -13.79 -13.02 -7.61
C ASP A 270 -13.42 -11.74 -8.40
N GLY A 271 -12.68 -10.81 -7.79
CA GLY A 271 -12.12 -9.67 -8.53
C GLY A 271 -11.12 -10.16 -9.58
N LEU A 272 -11.25 -9.67 -10.82
CA LEU A 272 -10.43 -10.10 -11.99
C LEU A 272 -8.91 -10.03 -11.76
N TYR A 273 -8.46 -9.16 -10.84
CA TYR A 273 -7.04 -8.90 -10.57
C TYR A 273 -6.67 -9.16 -9.10
N GLY A 274 -7.49 -9.91 -8.37
CA GLY A 274 -7.23 -10.30 -6.99
C GLY A 274 -7.54 -9.22 -5.94
N ARG A 275 -7.05 -9.40 -4.71
CA ARG A 275 -7.29 -8.47 -3.60
C ARG A 275 -6.29 -7.32 -3.63
N GLY A 276 -6.76 -6.11 -3.93
CA GLY A 276 -5.89 -4.93 -4.03
C GLY A 276 -6.65 -3.61 -4.02
N LEU A 277 -5.90 -2.51 -4.05
CA LEU A 277 -6.45 -1.20 -4.35
C LEU A 277 -6.57 -1.07 -5.87
N TYR A 278 -7.73 -0.62 -6.32
CA TYR A 278 -8.03 -0.47 -7.74
C TYR A 278 -8.01 1.00 -8.12
N PHE A 279 -7.39 1.27 -9.26
CA PHE A 279 -7.29 2.60 -9.84
C PHE A 279 -7.73 2.53 -11.29
N ALA A 280 -8.24 3.63 -11.82
CA ALA A 280 -8.74 3.69 -13.19
C ALA A 280 -8.14 4.88 -13.93
N ASN A 281 -7.95 4.72 -15.24
CA ASN A 281 -7.69 5.81 -16.16
C ASN A 281 -8.98 6.59 -16.51
N ASN A 282 -10.14 6.03 -16.17
CA ASN A 282 -11.46 6.50 -16.56
C ASN A 282 -12.29 6.90 -15.34
N SER A 283 -12.81 8.12 -15.35
CA SER A 283 -13.67 8.68 -14.31
C SER A 283 -14.94 7.85 -14.12
N CYS A 284 -15.59 7.44 -15.21
CA CYS A 284 -16.79 6.59 -15.15
C CYS A 284 -16.53 5.21 -14.54
N LYS A 285 -15.28 4.70 -14.62
CA LYS A 285 -14.89 3.44 -13.98
C LYS A 285 -14.54 3.65 -12.52
N ALA A 286 -13.89 4.77 -12.18
CA ALA A 286 -13.64 5.14 -10.80
C ALA A 286 -14.94 5.50 -10.04
N PHE A 287 -15.99 5.95 -10.74
CA PHE A 287 -17.29 6.24 -10.15
C PHE A 287 -18.06 4.98 -9.68
N GLN A 288 -17.86 3.84 -10.36
CA GLN A 288 -18.47 2.54 -10.03
C GLN A 288 -17.91 1.96 -8.72
#